data_AF-A0A941FIA3-F1
#
_entry.id   AF-A0A941FIA3-F1
#
_cell.length_a   1.000
_cell.length_b   1.000
_cell.length_c   1.000
_cell.angle_alpha   90.00
_cell.angle_beta   90.00
_cell.angle_gamma   90.00
#
_symmetry.space_group_name_H-M   'P 1'
#
loop_
_entity.id
_entity.type
_entity.pdbx_description
1 polymer ?
#
loop_
_entity_poly.entity_id
_entity_poly.type
_entity_poly.pdbx_seq_one_letter_code
_entity_poly.pdbx_strand_id
1 'polypeptide(L)' 'MERPFLSGCWDRIEITDLAIVTAAAIDKKDNDQIELSVQVFIPSSITSGGGQGGGSQGEWGYDNGEI' A
#
# COMPACT_ATOMS: atom_id res chain seq x y z
N MET A 1 10.45 -5.20 44.83
CA MET A 1 9.77 -5.95 43.76
C MET A 1 10.13 -5.27 42.45
N GLU A 2 10.88 -5.99 41.64
CA GLU A 2 11.70 -5.46 40.54
C GLU A 2 10.87 -5.50 39.27
N ARG A 3 10.59 -4.34 38.67
CA ARG A 3 9.90 -4.28 37.38
C ARG A 3 10.96 -4.61 36.33
N PRO A 4 10.83 -5.72 35.56
CA PRO A 4 11.86 -6.06 34.60
C PRO A 4 11.93 -4.94 33.56
N PHE A 5 13.15 -4.53 33.23
CA PHE A 5 13.53 -3.61 32.15
C PHE A 5 13.22 -4.20 30.75
N LEU A 6 12.09 -4.92 30.62
CA LEU A 6 11.64 -5.60 29.40
C LEU A 6 10.48 -4.87 28.72
N SER A 7 10.21 -3.60 29.06
CA SER A 7 9.50 -2.74 28.11
C SER A 7 10.46 -2.41 26.96
N GLY A 8 10.83 -3.43 26.18
CA GLY A 8 11.37 -3.22 24.85
C GLY A 8 10.39 -2.33 24.08
N CYS A 9 10.91 -1.60 23.09
CA CYS A 9 10.14 -0.69 22.24
C CYS A 9 9.02 -1.43 21.49
N TRP A 10 7.94 -1.74 22.21
CA TRP A 10 6.79 -2.43 21.70
C TRP A 10 6.04 -1.46 20.81
N ASP A 11 6.34 -1.55 19.53
CA ASP A 11 5.65 -0.81 18.49
C ASP A 11 4.39 -1.57 18.08
N ARG A 12 3.26 -0.85 17.96
CA ARG A 12 1.98 -1.41 17.51
C ARG A 12 1.55 -0.69 16.24
N ILE A 13 1.40 -1.46 15.18
CA ILE A 13 0.75 -1.04 13.95
C ILE A 13 -0.62 -1.70 13.91
N GLU A 14 -1.68 -0.91 13.77
CA GLU A 14 -3.06 -1.42 13.73
C GLU A 14 -3.43 -1.88 12.32
N ILE A 15 -4.29 -2.91 12.22
CA ILE A 15 -4.74 -3.46 10.94
C ILE A 15 -5.44 -2.41 10.06
N THR A 16 -6.14 -1.47 10.69
CA THR A 16 -6.87 -0.37 10.04
C THR A 16 -5.94 0.64 9.38
N ASP A 17 -4.69 0.73 9.84
CA ASP A 17 -3.66 1.63 9.30
C ASP A 17 -2.82 0.97 8.20
N LEU A 18 -3.08 -0.30 7.88
CA LEU A 18 -2.42 -1.01 6.80
C LEU A 18 -3.13 -0.79 5.46
N ALA A 19 -2.34 -0.63 4.40
CA ALA A 19 -2.78 -0.87 3.03
C ALA A 19 -2.38 -2.31 2.65
N ILE A 20 -3.35 -3.15 2.32
CA ILE A 20 -3.12 -4.59 2.11
C ILE A 20 -3.25 -4.89 0.63
N VAL A 21 -2.16 -5.33 -0.02
CA VAL A 21 -2.24 -5.83 -1.40
C VAL A 21 -2.82 -7.24 -1.37
N THR A 22 -4.01 -7.42 -1.95
CA THR A 22 -4.71 -8.71 -1.98
C THR A 22 -4.47 -9.49 -3.27
N ALA A 23 -4.15 -8.80 -4.36
CA ALA A 23 -3.82 -9.39 -5.64
C ALA A 23 -2.88 -8.50 -6.46
N ALA A 24 -2.11 -9.12 -7.34
CA ALA A 24 -1.32 -8.44 -8.36
C ALA A 24 -1.45 -9.21 -9.69
N ALA A 25 -1.50 -8.47 -10.79
CA ALA A 25 -1.49 -8.99 -12.15
C ALA A 25 -0.35 -8.34 -12.94
N ILE A 26 0.32 -9.15 -13.74
CA ILE A 26 1.44 -8.74 -14.58
C ILE A 26 1.07 -9.09 -16.01
N ASP A 27 0.94 -8.08 -16.86
CA ASP A 27 0.55 -8.21 -18.25
C ASP A 27 1.67 -7.70 -19.15
N LYS A 28 1.96 -8.45 -20.22
CA LYS A 28 2.88 -7.97 -21.25
C LYS A 28 2.09 -7.14 -22.26
N LYS A 29 2.47 -5.88 -22.43
CA LYS A 29 1.94 -4.97 -23.44
C LYS A 29 2.77 -5.00 -24.71
N ASP A 30 2.17 -4.50 -25.79
CA ASP A 30 2.89 -4.26 -27.03
C ASP A 30 4.07 -3.30 -26.77
N ASN A 31 5.18 -3.51 -27.48
CA ASN A 31 6.48 -2.83 -27.30
C ASN A 31 7.31 -3.30 -26.08
N ASP A 32 7.21 -4.57 -25.67
CA ASP A 32 7.99 -5.16 -24.57
C ASP A 32 7.81 -4.46 -23.21
N GLN A 33 6.71 -3.74 -23.05
CA GLN A 33 6.35 -3.10 -21.79
C GLN A 33 5.64 -4.10 -20.87
N ILE A 34 5.85 -3.94 -19.57
CA ILE A 34 5.12 -4.69 -18.55
C ILE A 34 4.12 -3.74 -17.88
N GLU A 35 2.85 -4.13 -17.88
CA GLU A 35 1.82 -3.50 -17.05
C GLU A 35 1.68 -4.28 -15.74
N LEU A 36 1.82 -3.57 -14.62
CA LEU A 36 1.58 -4.11 -13.29
C LEU A 36 0.29 -3.52 -12.73
N SER A 37 -0.68 -4.38 -12.46
CA SER A 37 -1.92 -4.01 -11.77
C SER A 37 -1.89 -4.57 -10.35
N VAL A 38 -2.22 -3.76 -9.34
CA VAL A 38 -2.32 -4.20 -7.95
C VAL A 38 -3.70 -3.89 -7.38
N GLN A 39 -4.28 -4.85 -6.68
CA GLN A 39 -5.50 -4.64 -5.91
C GLN A 39 -5.12 -4.37 -4.46
N VAL A 40 -5.50 -3.19 -3.96
CA VAL A 40 -5.24 -2.76 -2.59
C VAL A 40 -6.54 -2.70 -1.80
N PHE A 41 -6.59 -3.44 -0.71
CA PHE A 41 -7.62 -3.37 0.30
C PHE A 41 -7.18 -2.38 1.40
N ILE A 42 -7.96 -1.32 1.59
CA ILE A 42 -7.71 -0.29 2.61
C ILE A 42 -8.84 -0.39 3.65
N PRO A 43 -8.62 -1.00 4.82
CA PRO A 43 -9.70 -1.28 5.78
C PRO A 43 -10.36 -0.02 6.34
N SER A 44 -9.60 1.07 6.50
CA SER A 44 -10.12 2.36 7.02
C SER A 44 -11.16 3.02 6.11
N SER A 45 -11.11 2.82 4.80
CA SER A 45 -12.04 3.46 3.85
C SER A 45 -13.46 2.86 3.89
N ILE A 46 -13.61 1.65 4.44
CA ILE A 46 -14.89 0.93 4.51
C ILE A 46 -15.75 1.43 5.69
N THR A 47 -15.10 1.94 6.74
CA THR A 47 -15.78 2.35 7.98
C THR A 47 -16.47 3.72 7.82
N SER A 48 -16.05 4.53 6.84
CA SER A 48 -16.63 5.84 6.51
C SER A 48 -17.62 5.77 5.34
N GLY A 49 -18.63 4.89 5.41
CA GLY A 49 -19.91 5.04 4.69
C GLY A 49 -19.89 5.37 3.18
N GLY A 50 -18.84 5.01 2.45
CA GLY A 50 -18.67 5.41 1.05
C GLY A 50 -17.79 4.42 0.31
N GLY A 51 -18.36 3.27 -0.05
CA GLY A 51 -17.73 2.31 -0.94
C GLY A 51 -17.58 2.92 -2.33
N GLN A 52 -16.49 3.63 -2.56
CA GLN A 52 -16.05 3.98 -3.91
C GLN A 52 -14.61 3.49 -4.05
N GLY A 53 -14.45 2.40 -4.79
CA GLY A 53 -13.15 1.81 -5.12
C GLY A 53 -12.26 2.87 -5.77
N GLY A 54 -11.36 3.42 -4.96
CA GLY A 54 -10.37 4.39 -5.40
C GLY A 54 -9.21 3.65 -6.05
N GLY A 55 -9.24 3.53 -7.37
CA GLY A 55 -8.04 3.29 -8.14
C GLY A 55 -7.10 4.48 -7.95
N SER A 56 -6.22 4.40 -6.96
CA SER A 56 -5.13 5.37 -6.79
C SER A 56 -4.13 5.12 -7.92
N GLN A 57 -4.27 5.89 -9.00
CA GLN A 57 -3.29 5.97 -10.06
C GLN A 57 -2.01 6.57 -9.46
N GLY A 58 -1.03 5.71 -9.18
CA GLY A 58 0.29 6.12 -8.75
C GLY A 58 0.99 6.83 -9.91
N GLU A 59 0.99 8.16 -9.89
CA GLU A 59 1.79 8.97 -10.81
C GLU A 59 3.26 8.87 -10.36
N TRP A 60 4.00 7.94 -10.98
CA TRP A 60 5.46 7.93 -10.88
C TRP A 60 6.00 9.07 -11.75
N GLY A 61 6.29 10.21 -11.13
CA GLY A 61 6.99 11.31 -11.77
C GLY A 61 8.42 10.90 -12.12
N TYR A 62 8.70 10.75 -13.42
CA TYR A 62 10.07 10.76 -13.91
C TYR A 62 10.57 12.22 -13.82
N ASP A 63 11.53 12.47 -12.94
CA ASP A 63 12.35 13.69 -13.02
C ASP A 63 13.14 13.61 -14.32
N ASN A 64 12.79 14.45 -15.30
CA ASN A 64 13.52 14.56 -16.57
C ASN A 64 14.84 15.31 -16.29
N GLY A 65 15.79 14.62 -15.67
CA GLY A 65 17.17 15.06 -15.57
C GLY A 65 17.77 15.16 -16.96
N GLU A 66 17.95 16.40 -17.41
CA GLU A 66 18.79 16.76 -18.55
C GLU A 66 20.17 16.11 -18.42
N ILE A 67 20.58 15.36 -19.45
CA ILE A 67 21.97 15.19 -19.88
C ILE A 67 22.11 15.78 -21.28
#